data_AF-A0A1I2GZV6-F1
#
_entry.id   AF-A0A1I2GZV6-F1
#
_cell.length_a   1.000
_cell.length_b   1.000
_cell.length_c   1.000
_cell.angle_alpha   90.00
_cell.angle_beta   90.00
_cell.angle_gamma   90.00
#
_symmetry.space_group_name_H-M   'P 1'
#
loop_
_entity.id
_entity.type
_entity.pdbx_description
1 polymer ?
#
loop_
_entity_poly.entity_id
_entity_poly.type
_entity_poly.pdbx_seq_one_letter_code
_entity_poly.pdbx_strand_id
1 'polypeptide(L)'
;MRFAWFTLLSTALLTLAACPGGSGDSDSDASTSTATTTTDASTGTATTTTDATATDPTAPTTAATGDQPVACEGMLPPAGAPCTTQDEVCQFEDDPCVAFMGTRCEDGLWVPFENIPGPECGEDACDPNDPPLEGDPCTTEGASCSTDCSDKCLFCNKWTCSEGMWHRIEVFPEPCLECDAICDFVIVPMCAGGPPDEAECVAGCEASKVGACKAEFSDLRACAGEQPTFTCDDAERPVVAGCEDVFTAFYACSMP
;
A
#
# COMPACT_ATOMS: atom_id res chain seq x y z
N MET A 1 -48.10 -17.56 47.73
CA MET A 1 -47.70 -18.81 48.42
C MET A 1 -46.20 -18.95 48.24
N ARG A 2 -45.49 -19.12 49.35
CA ARG A 2 -44.04 -19.13 49.48
C ARG A 2 -43.50 -20.51 49.09
N PHE A 3 -42.44 -20.56 48.28
CA PHE A 3 -41.45 -21.63 48.35
C PHE A 3 -40.07 -21.00 48.32
N ALA A 4 -39.47 -20.96 49.50
CA ALA A 4 -38.07 -20.76 49.77
C ALA A 4 -37.49 -22.13 50.13
N TRP A 5 -36.29 -22.45 49.65
CA TRP A 5 -35.35 -23.50 50.09
C TRP A 5 -34.19 -23.46 49.07
N PHE A 6 -32.91 -23.60 49.39
CA PHE A 6 -32.12 -23.51 50.61
C PHE A 6 -30.69 -23.24 50.12
N THR A 7 -29.96 -22.47 50.91
CA THR A 7 -28.56 -22.09 50.85
C THR A 7 -27.61 -23.26 50.55
N LEU A 8 -26.52 -23.03 49.79
CA LEU A 8 -25.18 -23.44 50.24
C LEU A 8 -24.05 -22.72 49.49
N LEU A 9 -23.26 -22.07 50.34
CA LEU A 9 -21.97 -21.44 50.17
C LEU A 9 -20.93 -22.46 49.67
N SER A 10 -20.12 -22.11 48.67
CA SER A 10 -18.80 -22.76 48.51
C SER A 10 -17.80 -21.77 47.93
N THR A 11 -17.06 -21.17 48.85
CA THR A 11 -15.82 -20.42 48.62
C THR A 11 -14.76 -21.40 48.12
N ALA A 12 -14.21 -21.16 46.93
CA ALA A 12 -12.97 -21.79 46.50
C ALA A 12 -11.99 -20.68 46.10
N LEU A 13 -11.06 -20.40 47.02
CA LEU A 13 -9.76 -19.82 46.72
C LEU A 13 -9.11 -20.70 45.64
N LEU A 14 -8.74 -20.12 44.49
CA LEU A 14 -7.67 -20.65 43.68
C LEU A 14 -6.53 -19.62 43.63
N THR A 15 -5.46 -19.98 44.31
CA THR A 15 -4.11 -19.43 44.24
C THR A 15 -3.60 -19.38 42.80
N LEU A 16 -3.29 -18.18 42.30
CA LEU A 16 -2.40 -18.03 41.14
C LEU A 16 -0.99 -18.45 41.55
N ALA A 17 -0.55 -19.58 41.00
CA ALA A 17 0.85 -19.96 40.97
C ALA A 17 1.55 -19.16 39.86
N ALA A 18 2.58 -18.41 40.24
CA ALA A 18 3.54 -17.83 39.33
C ALA A 18 4.31 -18.97 38.62
N CYS A 19 4.36 -18.96 37.29
CA CYS A 19 5.33 -19.73 36.51
C CYS A 19 6.46 -18.81 36.03
N PRO A 20 7.73 -19.28 36.09
CA PRO A 20 8.90 -18.51 35.73
C PRO A 20 9.10 -18.48 34.21
N GLY A 21 9.19 -17.28 33.63
CA GLY A 21 9.64 -17.08 32.25
C GLY A 21 11.16 -17.14 32.18
N GLY A 22 11.69 -18.26 31.70
CA GLY A 22 13.10 -18.44 31.35
C GLY A 22 13.29 -18.51 29.84
N SER A 23 14.14 -17.61 29.34
CA SER A 23 15.15 -17.75 28.28
C SER A 23 14.75 -18.28 26.89
N GLY A 24 14.91 -17.40 25.91
CA GLY A 24 15.07 -17.72 24.49
C GLY A 24 15.78 -16.56 23.79
N ASP A 25 17.11 -16.50 23.93
CA ASP A 25 17.98 -15.62 23.15
C ASP A 25 17.86 -15.99 21.67
N SER A 26 17.54 -15.01 20.82
CA SER A 26 17.49 -15.17 19.37
C SER A 26 18.87 -14.94 18.77
N ASP A 27 19.27 -15.91 17.95
CA ASP A 27 20.53 -15.96 17.21
C ASP A 27 20.76 -14.73 16.32
N SER A 28 21.97 -14.18 16.40
CA SER A 28 22.50 -13.19 15.47
C SER A 28 23.38 -13.90 14.46
N ASP A 29 22.85 -14.21 13.28
CA ASP A 29 23.67 -14.67 12.15
C ASP A 29 24.24 -13.49 11.38
N ALA A 30 25.56 -13.34 11.52
CA ALA A 30 26.38 -12.39 10.80
C ALA A 30 26.47 -12.78 9.31
N SER A 31 26.04 -11.89 8.42
CA SER A 31 26.26 -12.03 6.98
C SER A 31 27.74 -11.92 6.65
N THR A 32 28.34 -13.04 6.23
CA THR A 32 29.70 -13.10 5.70
C THR A 32 29.68 -12.67 4.23
N SER A 33 30.33 -11.54 3.92
CA SER A 33 30.56 -11.09 2.54
C SER A 33 31.70 -11.90 1.93
N THR A 34 31.40 -12.67 0.89
CA THR A 34 32.42 -13.41 0.12
C THR A 34 32.73 -12.60 -1.15
N ALA A 35 33.92 -12.01 -1.21
CA ALA A 35 34.44 -11.38 -2.41
C ALA A 35 35.06 -12.45 -3.31
N THR A 36 34.51 -12.63 -4.52
CA THR A 36 35.05 -13.53 -5.53
C THR A 36 35.92 -12.73 -6.49
N THR A 37 37.24 -12.90 -6.39
CA THR A 37 38.21 -12.37 -7.35
C THR A 37 38.37 -13.38 -8.47
N THR A 38 37.88 -13.05 -9.68
CA THR A 38 38.21 -13.82 -10.88
C THR A 38 39.43 -13.21 -11.54
N THR A 39 40.56 -13.88 -11.41
CA THR A 39 41.77 -13.63 -12.19
C THR A 39 41.62 -14.36 -13.52
N ASP A 40 41.64 -13.63 -14.63
CA ASP A 40 41.87 -14.23 -15.94
C ASP A 40 43.17 -13.68 -16.53
N ALA A 41 44.04 -14.61 -16.89
CA ALA A 41 45.36 -14.35 -17.45
C ALA A 41 45.48 -15.12 -18.76
N SER A 42 45.43 -14.42 -19.90
CA SER A 42 46.10 -14.86 -21.12
C SER A 42 46.28 -13.72 -22.12
N THR A 43 47.55 -13.48 -22.49
CA THR A 43 48.04 -13.10 -23.83
C THR A 43 47.38 -11.88 -24.49
N GLY A 44 47.98 -10.70 -24.56
CA GLY A 44 49.32 -10.42 -25.07
C GLY A 44 49.22 -9.89 -26.50
N THR A 45 49.23 -8.57 -26.68
CA THR A 45 49.85 -7.81 -27.79
C THR A 45 49.67 -6.32 -27.51
N ALA A 46 50.78 -5.64 -27.23
CA ALA A 46 50.83 -4.18 -27.20
C ALA A 46 50.99 -3.67 -28.63
N THR A 47 50.15 -2.73 -29.05
CA THR A 47 50.37 -1.96 -30.28
C THR A 47 50.18 -0.49 -29.94
N THR A 48 51.29 0.22 -29.86
CA THR A 48 51.34 1.68 -29.82
C THR A 48 51.12 2.18 -31.24
N THR A 49 50.12 3.03 -31.46
CA THR A 49 49.99 3.83 -32.67
C THR A 49 49.57 5.23 -32.27
N THR A 50 50.48 6.17 -32.46
CA THR A 50 50.31 7.61 -32.30
C THR A 50 49.87 8.19 -33.65
N ASP A 51 49.11 9.28 -33.56
CA ASP A 51 48.72 10.27 -34.58
C ASP A 51 47.57 9.93 -35.54
N ALA A 52 46.42 10.54 -35.26
CA ALA A 52 45.68 11.30 -36.27
C ALA A 52 44.90 12.44 -35.60
N THR A 53 45.15 13.62 -36.13
CA THR A 53 44.56 14.93 -35.85
C THR A 53 43.03 14.89 -35.72
N ALA A 54 42.51 15.44 -34.63
CA ALA A 54 41.10 15.77 -34.49
C ALA A 54 40.72 16.86 -35.51
N THR A 55 40.09 16.47 -36.62
CA THR A 55 39.20 17.36 -37.36
C THR A 55 37.84 17.30 -36.69
N ASP A 56 37.58 18.35 -35.92
CA ASP A 56 36.29 18.88 -35.50
C ASP A 56 35.18 18.65 -36.54
N PRO A 57 34.18 17.80 -36.26
CA PRO A 57 32.96 17.77 -37.03
C PRO A 57 31.89 18.58 -36.30
N THR A 58 31.43 19.62 -37.00
CA THR A 58 30.15 20.30 -36.78
C THR A 58 30.20 21.43 -35.76
N ALA A 59 30.72 22.57 -36.25
CA ALA A 59 30.36 23.89 -35.76
C ALA A 59 28.84 23.97 -35.45
N PRO A 60 28.44 24.56 -34.31
CA PRO A 60 27.04 24.93 -34.12
C PRO A 60 26.68 25.86 -35.27
N THR A 61 25.64 25.49 -36.01
CA THR A 61 25.02 26.42 -36.96
C THR A 61 24.49 27.56 -36.11
N THR A 62 25.28 28.64 -35.97
CA THR A 62 24.87 29.88 -35.35
C THR A 62 23.79 30.44 -36.27
N ALA A 63 22.54 30.06 -35.99
CA ALA A 63 21.41 30.77 -36.53
C ALA A 63 21.60 32.23 -36.15
N ALA A 64 21.64 33.10 -37.15
CA ALA A 64 21.67 34.55 -36.95
C ALA A 64 20.32 34.96 -36.33
N THR A 65 20.18 34.76 -35.02
CA THR A 65 19.10 35.32 -34.24
C THR A 65 19.42 36.80 -34.09
N GLY A 66 18.59 37.65 -34.69
CA GLY A 66 18.76 39.10 -34.56
C GLY A 66 18.83 39.51 -33.09
N ASP A 67 19.59 40.56 -32.80
CA ASP A 67 19.78 41.17 -31.46
C ASP A 67 18.48 41.64 -30.77
N GLN A 68 17.31 41.32 -31.32
CA GLN A 68 16.02 41.66 -30.73
C GLN A 68 15.61 40.58 -29.72
N PRO A 69 15.29 40.96 -28.47
CA PRO A 69 14.79 40.03 -27.46
C PRO A 69 13.56 39.26 -27.93
N VAL A 70 13.50 37.97 -27.61
CA VAL A 70 12.34 37.11 -27.88
C VAL A 70 11.53 36.97 -26.59
N ALA A 71 10.25 37.36 -26.64
CA ALA A 71 9.33 37.29 -25.51
C ALA A 71 8.69 35.89 -25.38
N CYS A 72 8.28 35.53 -24.16
CA CYS A 72 7.49 34.33 -23.89
C CYS A 72 6.01 34.56 -24.24
N GLU A 73 5.63 34.42 -25.51
CA GLU A 73 4.25 34.62 -25.97
C GLU A 73 3.66 33.34 -26.59
N GLY A 74 3.52 32.29 -25.76
CA GLY A 74 2.82 31.06 -26.15
C GLY A 74 3.60 30.13 -27.08
N MET A 75 4.91 30.35 -27.25
CA MET A 75 5.87 29.41 -27.83
C MET A 75 7.17 29.50 -27.07
N LEU A 76 7.83 28.35 -26.83
CA LEU A 76 9.15 28.32 -26.19
C LEU A 76 10.18 29.06 -27.08
N PRO A 77 10.85 30.10 -26.54
CA PRO A 77 11.96 30.74 -27.20
C PRO A 77 13.07 29.73 -27.55
N PRO A 78 13.78 29.91 -28.68
CA PRO A 78 14.89 29.02 -29.01
C PRO A 78 16.05 29.20 -28.03
N ALA A 79 16.72 28.11 -27.68
CA ALA A 79 17.89 28.13 -26.82
C ALA A 79 18.97 29.09 -27.36
N GLY A 80 19.50 29.96 -26.49
CA GLY A 80 20.48 30.99 -26.83
C GLY A 80 19.90 32.25 -27.47
N ALA A 81 18.56 32.39 -27.57
CA ALA A 81 17.95 33.67 -27.95
C ALA A 81 18.07 34.71 -26.82
N PRO A 82 18.21 36.01 -27.16
CA PRO A 82 18.29 37.06 -26.15
C PRO A 82 16.97 37.23 -25.40
N CYS A 83 17.04 37.46 -24.09
CA CYS A 83 15.92 37.74 -23.20
C CYS A 83 16.18 39.01 -22.37
N THR A 84 15.11 39.70 -21.95
CA THR A 84 15.21 40.99 -21.23
C THR A 84 15.06 40.87 -19.73
N THR A 85 14.44 39.79 -19.26
CA THR A 85 14.03 39.65 -17.86
C THR A 85 14.74 38.46 -17.25
N GLN A 86 15.74 38.72 -16.41
CA GLN A 86 16.47 37.66 -15.70
C GLN A 86 15.50 36.80 -14.89
N ASP A 87 15.71 35.48 -14.92
CA ASP A 87 14.91 34.45 -14.24
C ASP A 87 13.46 34.31 -14.74
N GLU A 88 13.08 34.97 -15.85
CA GLU A 88 11.80 34.72 -16.52
C GLU A 88 11.76 33.26 -17.02
N VAL A 89 10.68 32.56 -16.69
CA VAL A 89 10.43 31.18 -17.10
C VAL A 89 9.37 31.18 -18.18
N CYS A 90 9.68 30.55 -19.31
CA CYS A 90 8.73 30.28 -20.38
C CYS A 90 8.46 28.79 -20.44
N GLN A 91 7.20 28.40 -20.26
CA GLN A 91 6.75 27.01 -20.24
C GLN A 91 5.30 26.91 -20.76
N PHE A 92 4.94 25.75 -21.29
CA PHE A 92 3.58 25.47 -21.77
C PHE A 92 2.65 24.94 -20.67
N GLU A 93 3.24 24.27 -19.67
CA GLU A 93 2.55 23.69 -18.53
C GLU A 93 3.08 24.34 -17.25
N ASP A 94 2.18 24.86 -16.43
CA ASP A 94 2.50 25.44 -15.11
C ASP A 94 2.36 24.42 -13.98
N ASP A 95 2.10 23.15 -14.32
CA ASP A 95 1.98 22.08 -13.35
C ASP A 95 3.38 21.60 -12.94
N PRO A 96 3.84 21.88 -11.70
CA PRO A 96 5.14 21.43 -11.24
C PRO A 96 5.24 19.90 -11.20
N CYS A 97 4.11 19.19 -11.26
CA CYS A 97 4.00 17.73 -11.16
C CYS A 97 4.04 16.99 -12.49
N VAL A 98 4.06 17.70 -13.62
CA VAL A 98 4.21 17.09 -14.95
C VAL A 98 5.62 17.29 -15.45
N ALA A 99 6.18 16.25 -16.07
CA ALA A 99 7.46 16.38 -16.75
C ALA A 99 7.28 17.26 -18.00
N PHE A 100 7.93 18.41 -18.03
CA PHE A 100 7.85 19.32 -19.17
C PHE A 100 9.20 19.94 -19.50
N MET A 101 9.32 20.42 -20.74
CA MET A 101 10.46 21.22 -21.18
C MET A 101 10.09 22.70 -21.15
N GLY A 102 10.94 23.50 -20.53
CA GLY A 102 10.82 24.95 -20.47
C GLY A 102 12.12 25.64 -20.88
N THR A 103 12.08 26.97 -20.95
CA THR A 103 13.29 27.78 -21.06
C THR A 103 13.29 28.85 -19.97
N ARG A 104 14.45 29.12 -19.38
CA ARG A 104 14.64 30.18 -18.37
C ARG A 104 15.65 31.19 -18.88
N CYS A 105 15.40 32.47 -18.63
CA CYS A 105 16.35 33.53 -18.97
C CYS A 105 17.50 33.54 -17.95
N GLU A 106 18.70 33.17 -18.39
CA GLU A 106 19.93 33.17 -17.61
C GLU A 106 21.01 33.97 -18.32
N ASP A 107 21.61 34.94 -17.64
CA ASP A 107 22.66 35.81 -18.18
C ASP A 107 22.25 36.51 -19.50
N GLY A 108 20.96 36.85 -19.62
CA GLY A 108 20.39 37.50 -20.81
C GLY A 108 20.15 36.57 -22.00
N LEU A 109 20.24 35.24 -21.81
CA LEU A 109 19.93 34.23 -22.83
C LEU A 109 18.90 33.22 -22.34
N TRP A 110 18.03 32.76 -23.23
CA TRP A 110 17.13 31.65 -22.94
C TRP A 110 17.90 30.32 -22.88
N VAL A 111 17.91 29.68 -21.72
CA VAL A 111 18.54 28.37 -21.46
C VAL A 111 17.43 27.32 -21.29
N PRO A 112 17.47 26.18 -22.01
CA PRO A 112 16.49 25.12 -21.83
C PRO A 112 16.68 24.47 -20.46
N PHE A 113 15.57 24.14 -19.81
CA PHE A 113 15.55 23.29 -18.63
C PHE A 113 14.48 22.22 -18.78
N GLU A 114 14.68 21.13 -18.06
CA GLU A 114 13.70 20.08 -17.90
C GLU A 114 13.15 20.18 -16.48
N ASN A 115 11.83 20.33 -16.35
CA ASN A 115 11.18 20.10 -15.08
C ASN A 115 11.01 18.60 -14.93
N ILE A 116 11.78 18.01 -14.03
CA ILE A 116 11.53 16.66 -13.54
C ILE A 116 10.71 16.84 -12.26
N PRO A 117 9.46 16.34 -12.19
CA PRO A 117 8.61 16.48 -11.02
C PRO A 117 9.40 16.11 -9.76
N GLY A 118 9.40 17.02 -8.79
CA GLY A 118 10.09 16.80 -7.51
C GLY A 118 9.35 15.76 -6.65
N PRO A 119 9.97 15.27 -5.57
CA PRO A 119 9.32 14.35 -4.62
C PRO A 119 8.12 14.96 -3.88
N GLU A 120 7.88 16.26 -4.05
CA GLU A 120 6.77 17.03 -3.47
C GLU A 120 5.56 17.09 -4.43
N CYS A 121 5.74 16.61 -5.67
CA CYS A 121 4.72 16.57 -6.72
C CYS A 121 3.89 15.28 -6.72
N GLY A 122 4.33 14.28 -5.96
CA GLY A 122 3.47 13.24 -5.46
C GLY A 122 3.22 13.52 -4.00
N GLU A 123 1.97 13.76 -3.63
CA GLU A 123 1.56 12.92 -2.52
C GLU A 123 1.73 11.50 -3.09
N ASP A 124 2.53 10.64 -2.46
CA ASP A 124 2.37 9.18 -2.62
C ASP A 124 0.96 8.74 -2.12
N ALA A 125 -0.04 9.62 -2.18
CA ALA A 125 -1.43 9.39 -1.92
C ALA A 125 -1.93 8.53 -3.07
N CYS A 126 -1.89 7.23 -2.80
CA CYS A 126 -2.88 6.33 -3.30
C CYS A 126 -4.26 6.99 -3.28
N ASP A 127 -4.77 7.42 -4.43
CA ASP A 127 -6.20 7.64 -4.59
C ASP A 127 -6.84 6.25 -4.73
N PRO A 128 -7.68 5.81 -3.78
CA PRO A 128 -8.36 4.52 -3.90
C PRO A 128 -9.25 4.41 -5.15
N ASN A 129 -9.62 5.54 -5.76
CA ASN A 129 -10.41 5.61 -6.98
C ASN A 129 -9.58 5.66 -8.26
N ASP A 130 -8.28 5.95 -8.15
CA ASP A 130 -7.33 6.00 -9.28
C ASP A 130 -5.99 5.37 -8.86
N PRO A 131 -5.95 4.03 -8.67
CA PRO A 131 -4.73 3.36 -8.26
C PRO A 131 -3.68 3.41 -9.38
N PRO A 132 -2.38 3.42 -9.03
CA PRO A 132 -1.31 3.44 -10.01
C PRO A 132 -1.34 2.21 -10.92
N LEU A 133 -0.78 2.32 -12.12
CA LEU A 133 -0.59 1.19 -13.02
C LEU A 133 0.69 0.42 -12.66
N GLU A 134 0.77 -0.82 -13.15
CA GLU A 134 1.99 -1.63 -13.05
C GLU A 134 3.16 -0.91 -13.72
N GLY A 135 4.23 -0.66 -12.97
CA GLY A 135 5.44 -0.01 -13.46
C GLY A 135 5.37 1.52 -13.50
N ASP A 136 4.34 2.14 -12.95
CA ASP A 136 4.35 3.60 -12.73
C ASP A 136 5.43 3.98 -11.71
N PRO A 137 6.08 5.15 -11.85
CA PRO A 137 7.10 5.58 -10.92
C PRO A 137 6.48 5.85 -9.54
N CYS A 138 7.26 5.57 -8.49
CA CYS A 138 6.89 5.87 -7.12
C CYS A 138 8.10 6.37 -6.33
N THR A 139 7.86 7.24 -5.34
CA THR A 139 8.94 7.93 -4.64
C THR A 139 9.18 7.39 -3.23
N THR A 140 8.15 6.83 -2.59
CA THR A 140 8.27 6.25 -1.25
C THR A 140 8.36 4.73 -1.30
N GLU A 141 9.57 4.18 -1.18
CA GLU A 141 9.80 2.73 -1.06
C GLU A 141 8.97 2.12 0.09
N GLY A 142 8.28 1.03 -0.21
CA GLY A 142 7.38 0.37 0.73
C GLY A 142 6.02 1.05 0.90
N ALA A 143 5.76 2.18 0.22
CA ALA A 143 4.41 2.73 0.14
C ALA A 143 3.47 1.68 -0.44
N SER A 144 2.24 1.66 0.05
CA SER A 144 1.24 0.73 -0.44
C SER A 144 -0.04 1.44 -0.81
N CYS A 145 -0.54 1.14 -2.00
CA CYS A 145 -1.81 1.61 -2.50
C CYS A 145 -2.77 0.44 -2.67
N SER A 146 -4.06 0.65 -2.47
CA SER A 146 -5.03 -0.42 -2.57
C SER A 146 -6.37 0.17 -2.94
N THR A 147 -7.06 -0.45 -3.90
CA THR A 147 -8.52 -0.40 -3.90
C THR A 147 -9.03 -1.05 -2.61
N ASP A 148 -10.28 -0.81 -2.21
CA ASP A 148 -10.87 -1.30 -0.96
C ASP A 148 -10.63 -2.82 -0.69
N CYS A 149 -9.48 -3.13 -0.08
CA CYS A 149 -9.05 -4.46 0.38
C CYS A 149 -9.47 -4.68 1.85
N SER A 150 -10.45 -3.91 2.34
CA SER A 150 -10.96 -4.11 3.70
C SER A 150 -11.76 -5.41 3.82
N ASP A 151 -12.28 -5.93 2.70
CA ASP A 151 -12.97 -7.22 2.64
C ASP A 151 -11.99 -8.35 2.30
N LYS A 152 -11.56 -9.09 3.33
CA LYS A 152 -10.71 -10.27 3.21
C LYS A 152 -11.34 -11.42 2.45
N CYS A 153 -12.66 -11.43 2.31
CA CYS A 153 -13.40 -12.47 1.60
C CYS A 153 -13.50 -12.18 0.09
N LEU A 154 -12.97 -11.05 -0.39
CA LEU A 154 -12.98 -10.68 -1.79
C LEU A 154 -11.56 -10.57 -2.33
N PHE A 155 -11.43 -10.86 -3.62
CA PHE A 155 -10.19 -10.63 -4.33
C PHE A 155 -9.97 -9.13 -4.43
N CYS A 156 -8.75 -8.68 -4.16
CA CYS A 156 -8.41 -7.29 -4.34
C CYS A 156 -6.99 -7.12 -4.87
N ASN A 157 -6.79 -6.02 -5.60
CA ASN A 157 -5.47 -5.62 -6.05
C ASN A 157 -4.89 -4.61 -5.07
N LYS A 158 -3.65 -4.85 -4.67
CA LYS A 158 -2.81 -3.93 -3.91
C LYS A 158 -1.61 -3.56 -4.77
N TRP A 159 -1.05 -2.40 -4.57
CA TRP A 159 0.18 -1.94 -5.19
C TRP A 159 1.18 -1.64 -4.09
N THR A 160 2.44 -2.01 -4.32
CA THR A 160 3.54 -1.68 -3.42
C THR A 160 4.64 -1.02 -4.22
N CYS A 161 5.12 0.12 -3.73
CA CYS A 161 6.27 0.78 -4.31
C CYS A 161 7.53 -0.01 -3.95
N SER A 162 8.22 -0.53 -4.96
CA SER A 162 9.53 -1.14 -4.78
C SER A 162 10.47 -0.86 -5.93
N GLU A 163 11.73 -0.58 -5.61
CA GLU A 163 12.76 -0.21 -6.58
C GLU A 163 12.37 1.03 -7.41
N GLY A 164 11.63 1.96 -6.79
CA GLY A 164 11.15 3.19 -7.44
C GLY A 164 9.99 2.99 -8.43
N MET A 165 9.36 1.81 -8.45
CA MET A 165 8.25 1.46 -9.33
C MET A 165 7.10 0.83 -8.54
N TRP A 166 5.86 1.09 -8.95
CA TRP A 166 4.68 0.42 -8.41
C TRP A 166 4.57 -1.01 -8.95
N HIS A 167 4.46 -1.98 -8.05
CA HIS A 167 4.22 -3.38 -8.36
C HIS A 167 2.83 -3.79 -7.87
N ARG A 168 2.02 -4.36 -8.74
CA ARG A 168 0.70 -4.90 -8.42
C ARG A 168 0.85 -6.28 -7.80
N ILE A 169 0.24 -6.42 -6.64
CA ILE A 169 0.13 -7.63 -5.85
C ILE A 169 -1.34 -8.05 -5.84
N GLU A 170 -1.57 -9.29 -6.24
CA GLU A 170 -2.87 -9.92 -6.15
C GLU A 170 -3.07 -10.47 -4.74
N VAL A 171 -4.06 -9.94 -4.02
CA VAL A 171 -4.47 -10.46 -2.71
C VAL A 171 -5.63 -11.41 -2.93
N PHE A 172 -5.36 -12.69 -2.70
CA PHE A 172 -6.37 -13.73 -2.84
C PHE A 172 -7.32 -13.70 -1.64
N PRO A 173 -8.63 -13.97 -1.85
CA PRO A 173 -9.59 -14.06 -0.77
C PRO A 173 -9.19 -15.11 0.26
N GLU A 174 -9.42 -14.81 1.53
CA GLU A 174 -9.48 -15.82 2.57
C GLU A 174 -10.71 -16.73 2.39
N PRO A 175 -10.66 -17.98 2.87
CA PRO A 175 -11.75 -18.92 2.71
C PRO A 175 -12.93 -18.55 3.63
N CYS A 176 -13.82 -17.68 3.13
CA CYS A 176 -15.02 -17.25 3.82
C CYS A 176 -16.26 -18.02 3.34
N LEU A 177 -17.05 -18.54 4.27
CA LEU A 177 -18.38 -19.08 3.96
C LEU A 177 -19.37 -17.98 3.58
N GLU A 178 -20.20 -18.21 2.57
CA GLU A 178 -21.35 -17.35 2.26
C GLU A 178 -22.42 -17.39 3.36
N CYS A 179 -23.35 -16.43 3.33
CA CYS A 179 -24.30 -16.21 4.42
C CYS A 179 -25.21 -17.40 4.70
N ASP A 180 -25.65 -18.11 3.66
CA ASP A 180 -26.41 -19.35 3.81
C ASP A 180 -25.58 -20.42 4.53
N ALA A 181 -24.36 -20.66 4.06
CA ALA A 181 -23.49 -21.70 4.59
C ALA A 181 -23.03 -21.41 6.03
N ILE A 182 -22.70 -20.16 6.38
CA ILE A 182 -22.27 -19.83 7.75
C ILE A 182 -23.43 -19.89 8.75
N CYS A 183 -24.65 -19.57 8.32
CA CYS A 183 -25.82 -19.57 9.18
C CYS A 183 -26.21 -20.95 9.69
N ASP A 184 -25.96 -22.01 8.91
CA ASP A 184 -26.10 -23.40 9.37
C ASP A 184 -25.28 -23.69 10.63
N PHE A 185 -24.14 -23.02 10.82
CA PHE A 185 -23.30 -23.19 12.01
C PHE A 185 -23.68 -22.23 13.15
N VAL A 186 -24.08 -21.00 12.82
CA VAL A 186 -24.41 -19.95 13.80
C VAL A 186 -25.63 -20.30 14.64
N ILE A 187 -26.66 -20.92 14.05
CA ILE A 187 -27.92 -21.23 14.74
C ILE A 187 -27.83 -22.48 15.64
N VAL A 188 -26.89 -23.38 15.37
CA VAL A 188 -26.71 -24.65 16.10
C VAL A 188 -26.55 -24.48 17.62
N PRO A 189 -25.72 -23.55 18.14
CA PRO A 189 -25.59 -23.37 19.58
C PRO A 189 -26.82 -22.74 20.25
N MET A 190 -27.80 -22.23 19.47
CA MET A 190 -29.04 -21.62 19.97
C MET A 190 -28.79 -20.54 21.04
N CYS A 191 -27.79 -19.70 20.81
CA CYS A 191 -27.44 -18.62 21.72
C CYS A 191 -28.59 -17.61 21.83
N ALA A 192 -28.94 -17.19 23.04
CA ALA A 192 -30.11 -16.34 23.28
C ALA A 192 -30.01 -14.94 22.63
N GLY A 193 -28.78 -14.42 22.48
CA GLY A 193 -28.45 -13.20 21.73
C GLY A 193 -28.10 -13.45 20.26
N GLY A 194 -28.27 -14.69 19.76
CA GLY A 194 -28.10 -15.03 18.34
C GLY A 194 -29.38 -14.84 17.53
N PRO A 195 -29.32 -15.06 16.20
CA PRO A 195 -30.50 -15.02 15.33
C PRO A 195 -31.49 -16.14 15.71
N PRO A 196 -32.82 -15.88 15.67
CA PRO A 196 -33.82 -16.85 16.10
C PRO A 196 -34.01 -18.01 15.12
N ASP A 197 -33.72 -17.79 13.84
CA ASP A 197 -33.80 -18.80 12.78
C ASP A 197 -32.83 -18.49 11.62
N GLU A 198 -32.75 -19.42 10.68
CA GLU A 198 -31.89 -19.33 9.49
C GLU A 198 -32.22 -18.11 8.63
N ALA A 199 -33.50 -17.76 8.47
CA ALA A 199 -33.90 -16.66 7.60
C ALA A 199 -33.45 -15.30 8.18
N GLU A 200 -33.65 -15.09 9.48
CA GLU A 200 -33.17 -13.91 10.20
C GLU A 200 -31.63 -13.88 10.26
N CYS A 201 -30.98 -15.04 10.37
CA CYS A 201 -29.52 -15.13 10.30
C CYS A 201 -28.99 -14.65 8.94
N VAL A 202 -29.51 -15.20 7.84
CA VAL A 202 -29.08 -14.87 6.48
C VAL A 202 -29.34 -13.39 6.18
N ALA A 203 -30.51 -12.88 6.57
CA ALA A 203 -30.84 -11.46 6.40
C ALA A 203 -29.86 -10.55 7.15
N GLY A 204 -29.53 -10.87 8.40
CA GLY A 204 -28.55 -10.11 9.20
C GLY A 204 -27.12 -10.22 8.65
N CYS A 205 -26.74 -11.39 8.15
CA CYS A 205 -25.45 -11.62 7.51
C CYS A 205 -25.29 -10.79 6.22
N GLU A 206 -26.27 -10.82 5.32
CA GLU A 206 -26.23 -10.03 4.08
C GLU A 206 -26.27 -8.52 4.36
N ALA A 207 -27.02 -8.09 5.38
CA ALA A 207 -26.98 -6.70 5.83
C ALA A 207 -25.59 -6.30 6.35
N SER A 208 -24.87 -7.21 7.03
CA SER A 208 -23.54 -6.95 7.56
C SER A 208 -22.48 -6.86 6.46
N LYS A 209 -22.61 -7.64 5.37
CA LYS A 209 -21.69 -7.58 4.20
C LYS A 209 -21.65 -6.21 3.52
N VAL A 210 -22.76 -5.46 3.56
CA VAL A 210 -22.87 -4.14 2.91
C VAL A 210 -23.00 -2.99 3.92
N GLY A 211 -22.92 -3.30 5.21
CA GLY A 211 -23.09 -2.34 6.29
C GLY A 211 -21.86 -1.49 6.54
N ALA A 212 -21.98 -0.57 7.50
CA ALA A 212 -20.85 0.26 7.95
C ALA A 212 -19.71 -0.55 8.56
N CYS A 213 -20.02 -1.74 9.11
CA CYS A 213 -19.09 -2.67 9.77
C CYS A 213 -18.66 -3.83 8.87
N LYS A 214 -18.70 -3.63 7.54
CA LYS A 214 -18.40 -4.69 6.57
C LYS A 214 -16.99 -5.25 6.71
N ALA A 215 -16.02 -4.41 7.11
CA ALA A 215 -14.63 -4.81 7.27
C ALA A 215 -14.49 -5.77 8.46
N GLU A 216 -15.03 -5.39 9.62
CA GLU A 216 -15.03 -6.22 10.82
C GLU A 216 -15.82 -7.52 10.61
N PHE A 217 -16.92 -7.46 9.83
CA PHE A 217 -17.67 -8.66 9.48
C PHE A 217 -16.90 -9.60 8.54
N SER A 218 -16.14 -9.03 7.59
CA SER A 218 -15.26 -9.81 6.72
C SER A 218 -14.14 -10.48 7.52
N ASP A 219 -13.51 -9.76 8.45
CA ASP A 219 -12.51 -10.32 9.36
C ASP A 219 -13.08 -11.50 10.16
N LEU A 220 -14.32 -11.38 10.64
CA LEU A 220 -15.01 -12.45 11.38
C LEU A 220 -15.19 -13.69 10.50
N ARG A 221 -15.70 -13.53 9.28
CA ARG A 221 -15.89 -14.64 8.32
C ARG A 221 -14.56 -15.29 7.94
N ALA A 222 -13.52 -14.49 7.73
CA ALA A 222 -12.18 -14.99 7.43
C ALA A 222 -11.61 -15.81 8.60
N CYS A 223 -11.72 -15.32 9.84
CA CYS A 223 -11.26 -16.04 11.02
C CYS A 223 -12.03 -17.35 11.27
N ALA A 224 -13.35 -17.33 11.03
CA ALA A 224 -14.22 -18.50 11.18
C ALA A 224 -13.84 -19.64 10.20
N GLY A 225 -13.39 -19.31 8.99
CA GLY A 225 -13.00 -20.26 7.96
C GLY A 225 -14.16 -21.10 7.41
N GLU A 226 -13.84 -22.25 6.81
CA GLU A 226 -14.82 -23.09 6.09
C GLU A 226 -15.64 -24.03 7.00
N GLN A 227 -15.16 -24.30 8.22
CA GLN A 227 -15.81 -25.23 9.15
C GLN A 227 -15.80 -24.67 10.58
N PRO A 228 -16.46 -23.53 10.81
CA PRO A 228 -16.49 -22.92 12.12
C PRO A 228 -17.28 -23.75 13.12
N THR A 229 -16.86 -23.72 14.38
CA THR A 229 -17.64 -24.22 15.51
C THR A 229 -18.02 -23.05 16.38
N PHE A 230 -19.31 -22.68 16.37
CA PHE A 230 -19.83 -21.59 17.19
C PHE A 230 -20.20 -22.05 18.60
N THR A 231 -19.92 -21.20 19.57
CA THR A 231 -20.31 -21.30 20.98
C THR A 231 -20.94 -19.99 21.44
N CYS A 232 -21.63 -19.99 22.57
CA CYS A 232 -22.18 -18.76 23.14
C CYS A 232 -21.17 -18.10 24.07
N ASP A 233 -20.92 -16.80 23.90
CA ASP A 233 -20.13 -16.00 24.83
C ASP A 233 -20.92 -15.63 26.11
N ASP A 234 -20.28 -14.90 27.03
CA ASP A 234 -20.91 -14.45 28.28
C ASP A 234 -22.11 -13.51 28.06
N ALA A 235 -22.21 -12.89 26.88
CA ALA A 235 -23.33 -12.06 26.46
C ALA A 235 -24.39 -12.86 25.67
N GLU A 236 -24.28 -14.20 25.68
CA GLU A 236 -25.16 -15.13 24.97
C GLU A 236 -25.17 -14.92 23.44
N ARG A 237 -24.06 -14.45 22.86
CA ARG A 237 -23.90 -14.25 21.41
C ARG A 237 -23.07 -15.37 20.79
N PRO A 238 -23.29 -15.73 19.52
CA PRO A 238 -22.47 -16.72 18.82
C PRO A 238 -21.05 -16.19 18.58
N VAL A 239 -20.04 -16.97 18.95
CA VAL A 239 -18.60 -16.69 18.73
C VAL A 239 -17.85 -17.97 18.33
N VAL A 240 -16.76 -17.83 17.59
CA VAL A 240 -15.85 -18.94 17.25
C VAL A 240 -14.63 -18.88 18.16
N ALA A 241 -14.27 -20.03 18.76
CA ALA A 241 -13.11 -20.13 19.64
C ALA A 241 -11.81 -19.76 18.89
N GLY A 242 -11.00 -18.87 19.47
CA GLY A 242 -9.79 -18.32 18.84
C GLY A 242 -10.02 -17.10 17.95
N CYS A 243 -11.27 -16.64 17.79
CA CYS A 243 -11.63 -15.44 17.03
C CYS A 243 -12.24 -14.34 17.92
N GLU A 244 -12.11 -14.43 19.25
CA GLU A 244 -12.85 -13.61 20.22
C GLU A 244 -12.63 -12.10 20.04
N ASP A 245 -11.39 -11.70 19.73
CA ASP A 245 -11.04 -10.29 19.50
C ASP A 245 -11.73 -9.72 18.25
N VAL A 246 -11.83 -10.53 17.19
CA VAL A 246 -12.47 -10.15 15.92
C VAL A 246 -13.98 -10.00 16.11
N PHE A 247 -14.61 -10.95 16.82
CA PHE A 247 -16.02 -10.83 17.19
C PHE A 247 -16.28 -9.61 18.08
N THR A 248 -15.37 -9.30 19.02
CA THR A 248 -15.48 -8.11 19.87
C THR A 248 -15.46 -6.82 19.03
N ALA A 249 -14.57 -6.72 18.04
CA ALA A 249 -14.51 -5.59 17.12
C ALA A 249 -15.81 -5.44 16.31
N PHE A 250 -16.30 -6.54 15.73
CA PHE A 250 -17.57 -6.53 14.98
C PHE A 250 -18.76 -6.11 15.84
N TYR A 251 -18.88 -6.64 17.06
CA TYR A 251 -19.98 -6.28 17.95
C TYR A 251 -19.91 -4.83 18.45
N ALA A 252 -18.70 -4.32 18.70
CA ALA A 252 -18.50 -2.92 19.04
C ALA A 252 -18.90 -1.96 17.91
N CYS A 253 -18.72 -2.38 16.65
CA CYS A 253 -19.14 -1.60 15.49
C CYS A 253 -20.65 -1.71 15.21
N SER A 254 -21.21 -2.92 15.26
CA SER A 254 -22.59 -3.21 14.81
C SER A 254 -23.67 -2.82 15.82
N MET A 255 -23.32 -2.66 17.10
CA MET A 255 -24.25 -2.30 18.18
C MET A 255 -23.68 -1.15 19.04
N PRO A 256 -23.58 0.08 18.50
CA PRO A 256 -23.07 1.24 19.23
C PRO A 256 -24.04 1.78 20.31
#